data_AF-A0A328TKF8-F1
#
_entry.id   AF-A0A328TKF8-F1
#
_cell.length_a   1.000
_cell.length_b   1.000
_cell.length_c   1.000
_cell.angle_alpha   90.00
_cell.angle_beta   90.00
_cell.angle_gamma   90.00
#
_symmetry.space_group_name_H-M   'P 1'
#
loop_
_entity.id
_entity.type
_entity.pdbx_description
1 polymer ?
#
loop_
_entity_poly.entity_id
_entity_poly.type
_entity_poly.pdbx_seq_one_letter_code
_entity_poly.pdbx_strand_id
1 'polypeptide(L)' 'IGTCRLNGVEPEAWLRYVLGHIQDWPVNRLRDLLPWKTDLTSA' A
#
# COMPACT_ATOMS: atom_id res chain seq x y z
N ILE A 1 -3.97 -9.54 -3.59
CA ILE A 1 -5.30 -8.87 -3.70
C ILE A 1 -6.19 -9.17 -2.49
N GLY A 2 -6.29 -10.43 -2.03
CA GLY A 2 -7.07 -10.75 -0.81
C GLY A 2 -6.66 -9.97 0.44
N THR A 3 -5.35 -9.79 0.67
CA THR A 3 -4.84 -9.07 1.85
C THR A 3 -5.23 -7.59 1.89
N CYS A 4 -5.28 -6.86 0.77
CA CYS A 4 -5.69 -5.45 0.79
C CYS A 4 -7.18 -5.32 1.14
N ARG A 5 -8.04 -6.14 0.51
CA ARG A 5 -9.49 -6.17 0.80
C ARG A 5 -9.78 -6.55 2.25
N LEU A 6 -9.04 -7.51 2.81
CA LEU A 6 -9.17 -7.91 4.22
C LEU A 6 -8.76 -6.80 5.21
N ASN A 7 -7.95 -5.84 4.77
CA ASN A 7 -7.55 -4.68 5.56
C ASN A 7 -8.37 -3.41 5.23
N GLY A 8 -9.47 -3.53 4.48
CA GLY A 8 -10.32 -2.39 4.13
C GLY A 8 -9.64 -1.38 3.19
N VAL A 9 -8.63 -1.81 2.45
CA VAL A 9 -7.89 -0.97 1.50
C VAL A 9 -8.19 -1.43 0.08
N GLU A 10 -8.59 -0.48 -0.76
CA GLU A 10 -8.79 -0.75 -2.19
C GLU A 10 -7.49 -1.25 -2.83
N PRO A 11 -7.45 -2.50 -3.37
CA PRO A 11 -6.24 -3.09 -3.91
C PRO A 11 -5.61 -2.25 -5.03
N GLU A 12 -6.44 -1.60 -5.84
CA GLU A 12 -6.01 -0.79 -6.97
C GLU A 12 -5.40 0.55 -6.51
N ALA A 13 -6.00 1.18 -5.49
CA ALA A 13 -5.47 2.41 -4.89
C ALA A 13 -4.11 2.15 -4.21
N TRP A 14 -4.02 1.04 -3.45
CA TRP A 14 -2.76 0.61 -2.84
C TRP A 14 -1.68 0.33 -3.88
N LEU A 15 -2.01 -0.39 -4.96
CA LEU A 15 -1.03 -0.69 -6.00
C LEU A 15 -0.53 0.58 -6.71
N ARG A 16 -1.42 1.52 -7.05
CA ARG A 16 -1.02 2.80 -7.63
C ARG A 16 -0.10 3.59 -6.71
N TYR A 17 -0.43 3.63 -5.42
CA TYR A 17 0.39 4.29 -4.42
C TYR A 17 1.79 3.68 -4.32
N VAL A 18 1.88 2.34 -4.21
CA VAL A 18 3.16 1.64 -4.14
C VAL A 18 3.98 1.87 -5.40
N LEU A 19 3.40 1.69 -6.59
CA LEU A 19 4.12 1.87 -7.85
C LEU A 19 4.62 3.31 -8.04
N GLY A 20 3.89 4.31 -7.54
CA GLY A 20 4.32 5.72 -7.59
C GLY A 20 5.42 6.07 -6.58
N HIS A 21 5.49 5.38 -5.43
CA HIS A 21 6.42 5.71 -4.35
C HIS A 21 7.62 4.76 -4.26
N ILE A 22 7.55 3.56 -4.84
CA ILE A 22 8.59 2.52 -4.70
C ILE A 22 9.94 2.93 -5.29
N GLN A 23 9.96 3.81 -6.29
CA GLN A 23 11.20 4.29 -6.93
C GLN A 23 12.07 5.11 -5.94
N ASP A 24 11.44 5.91 -5.08
CA ASP A 24 12.10 6.77 -4.11
C ASP A 24 12.13 6.17 -2.70
N TRP A 25 11.56 4.97 -2.52
CA TRP A 25 11.43 4.36 -1.19
C TRP A 25 12.68 3.56 -0.81
N PRO A 26 13.23 3.78 0.40
CA PRO A 26 14.37 3.01 0.84
C PRO A 26 13.95 1.56 1.16
N VAL A 27 14.74 0.60 0.68
CA VAL A 27 14.43 -0.85 0.76
C VAL A 27 14.17 -1.35 2.19
N ASN A 28 14.82 -0.73 3.18
CA ASN A 28 14.65 -1.06 4.60
C ASN A 28 13.30 -0.60 5.20
N ARG A 29 12.51 0.18 4.46
CA ARG A 29 11.17 0.68 4.84
C ARG A 29 10.07 0.15 3.93
N LEU A 30 10.33 -0.88 3.12
CA LEU A 30 9.31 -1.50 2.26
C LEU A 30 8.10 -2.01 3.07
N ARG A 31 8.32 -2.40 4.33
CA ARG A 31 7.25 -2.79 5.27
C ARG A 31 6.22 -1.70 5.56
N ASP A 32 6.59 -0.43 5.36
CA ASP A 32 5.69 0.70 5.58
C ASP A 32 4.75 0.90 4.37
N LEU A 33 5.09 0.32 3.22
CA LEU A 33 4.23 0.26 2.02
C LEU A 33 3.22 -0.88 2.07
N LEU A 34 3.11 -1.59 3.19
CA LEU A 34 2.12 -2.67 3.35
C LEU A 34 0.69 -2.09 3.43
N PRO A 35 -0.33 -2.80 2.92
CA PRO A 35 -1.69 -2.28 2.79
C PRO A 35 -2.27 -1.70 4.09
N TRP A 36 -1.97 -2.30 5.24
CA TRP A 36 -2.47 -1.86 6.56
C TRP A 36 -1.61 -0.78 7.24
N LYS A 37 -0.49 -0.39 6.62
CA LYS A 37 0.38 0.71 7.07
C LYS A 37 0.20 1.97 6.23
N THR A 38 -0.38 1.83 5.04
CA THR A 38 -0.73 2.95 4.18
C THR A 38 -2.08 3.52 4.60
N ASP A 39 -2.16 4.85 4.76
CA ASP A 39 -3.39 5.63 5.07
C ASP A 39 -4.35 5.72 3.84
N LEU A 40 -4.51 4.60 3.14
CA LEU A 40 -5.33 4.45 1.95
C LEU A 40 -6.65 3.75 2.27
N THR A 41 -7.06 3.78 3.54
CA THR A 41 -8.35 3.25 3.97
C THR A 41 -9.44 3.89 3.11
N SER A 42 -10.24 3.03 2.48
CA SER A 42 -11.33 3.46 1.63
C SER A 42 -12.28 4.33 2.46
N ALA A 43 -12.36 5.63 2.14
CA ALA A 43 -13.41 6.50 2.65
C ALA A 43 -14.79 6.04 2.17
#